data_AF-A0A8S3IHI8-F1
#
_entry.id   AF-A0A8S3IHI8-F1
#
_cell.length_a   1.000
_cell.length_b   1.000
_cell.length_c   1.000
_cell.angle_alpha   90.00
_cell.angle_beta   90.00
_cell.angle_gamma   90.00
#
_symmetry.space_group_name_H-M   'P 1'
#
loop_
_entity.id
_entity.type
_entity.pdbx_description
1 polymer ?
#
loop_
_entity_poly.entity_id
_entity_poly.type
_entity_poly.pdbx_seq_one_letter_code
_entity_poly.pdbx_strand_id
1 'polypeptide(L)'
;GESIWSVTLDPVSDEGPFDIHVSQSLPNGTLSTITIHDVLFGDVWVCSGQSNMQFTVSMMFNATEEIQNAGNFSKIRLFTASLMPSASPVEELLGINLNWSVASPQTVGGPDWNYMSAVCWLYGRMIHQALDGRPIGLIATSWGGTPIEFWMPPKALQDCNDTTNEHLKIQPYNGPSVTVPVNHSNLFNAMIYPFTRTVIYGSIWYQGESNAGNPTYACKFAKMIQYWRQTWNERTNGIADIQFPFGFVQVNFI
;
A
#
# COMPACT_ATOMS: atom_id res chain seq x y z
N GLY A 1 -23.05 -15.99 -2.54
CA GLY A 1 -22.14 -15.26 -3.45
C GLY A 1 -22.10 -13.84 -2.97
N GLU A 2 -20.94 -13.36 -2.55
CA GLU A 2 -20.78 -11.96 -2.16
C GLU A 2 -20.94 -11.07 -3.39
N SER A 3 -21.82 -10.08 -3.28
CA SER A 3 -22.09 -9.09 -4.33
C SER A 3 -21.38 -7.81 -3.94
N ILE A 4 -20.12 -7.68 -4.37
CA ILE A 4 -19.37 -6.43 -4.25
C ILE A 4 -19.92 -5.48 -5.32
N TRP A 5 -20.62 -4.43 -4.89
CA TRP A 5 -21.09 -3.38 -5.77
C TRP A 5 -19.97 -2.36 -6.00
N SER A 6 -19.81 -1.91 -7.23
CA SER A 6 -18.84 -0.85 -7.57
C SER A 6 -19.48 0.14 -8.54
N VAL A 7 -19.08 1.41 -8.42
CA VAL A 7 -19.44 2.48 -9.34
C VAL A 7 -18.16 3.23 -9.69
N THR A 8 -18.00 3.56 -10.97
CA THR A 8 -16.92 4.44 -11.44
C THR A 8 -17.50 5.84 -11.54
N LEU A 9 -16.83 6.80 -10.90
CA LEU A 9 -17.19 8.20 -11.02
C LEU A 9 -16.52 8.79 -12.26
N ASP A 10 -17.19 9.73 -12.92
CA ASP A 10 -16.56 10.55 -13.96
C ASP A 10 -15.35 11.30 -13.38
N PRO A 11 -14.37 11.68 -14.21
CA PRO A 11 -13.24 12.49 -13.75
C PRO A 11 -13.70 13.76 -13.02
N VAL A 12 -13.20 13.94 -11.80
CA VAL A 12 -13.48 15.10 -10.94
C VAL A 12 -12.24 15.97 -10.86
N SER A 13 -12.42 17.30 -10.72
CA SER A 13 -11.29 18.21 -10.48
C SER A 13 -10.60 17.93 -9.14
N ASP A 14 -9.37 18.42 -9.00
CA ASP A 14 -8.53 18.28 -7.80
C ASP A 14 -8.70 19.44 -6.79
N GLU A 15 -9.78 20.21 -6.95
CA GLU A 15 -10.14 21.38 -6.12
C GLU A 15 -10.81 21.03 -4.79
N GLY A 16 -11.01 19.74 -4.49
CA GLY A 16 -11.64 19.27 -3.26
C GLY A 16 -10.99 19.77 -1.95
N PRO A 17 -11.56 19.41 -0.79
CA PRO A 17 -12.36 18.19 -0.59
C PRO A 17 -13.82 18.30 -1.00
N PHE A 18 -14.41 17.14 -1.28
CA PHE A 18 -15.81 16.97 -1.65
C PHE A 18 -16.55 16.07 -0.65
N ASP A 19 -17.87 16.20 -0.59
CA ASP A 19 -18.75 15.22 0.00
C ASP A 19 -19.30 14.30 -1.12
N ILE A 20 -19.23 12.99 -0.91
CA ILE A 20 -19.89 11.99 -1.77
C ILE A 20 -21.15 11.50 -1.07
N HIS A 21 -22.29 11.73 -1.69
CA HIS A 21 -23.58 11.20 -1.23
C HIS A 21 -23.92 9.93 -1.99
N VAL A 22 -24.17 8.85 -1.26
CA VAL A 22 -24.65 7.58 -1.81
C VAL A 22 -26.05 7.34 -1.29
N SER A 23 -27.02 7.30 -2.18
CA SER A 23 -28.44 7.16 -1.84
C SER A 23 -29.04 5.87 -2.41
N GLN A 24 -29.86 5.19 -1.61
CA GLN A 24 -30.61 4.00 -2.00
C GLN A 24 -32.09 4.16 -1.65
N SER A 25 -32.96 3.95 -2.64
CA SER A 25 -34.41 3.86 -2.42
C SER A 25 -34.76 2.53 -1.74
N LEU A 26 -35.46 2.60 -0.61
CA LEU A 26 -35.92 1.43 0.14
C LEU A 26 -37.32 0.99 -0.32
N PRO A 27 -37.71 -0.29 -0.10
CA PRO A 27 -39.02 -0.82 -0.53
C PRO A 27 -40.24 -0.09 0.05
N ASN A 28 -40.08 0.58 1.19
CA ASN A 28 -41.12 1.40 1.83
C ASN A 28 -41.26 2.81 1.22
N GLY A 29 -40.52 3.12 0.14
CA GLY A 29 -40.53 4.42 -0.53
C GLY A 29 -39.66 5.49 0.13
N THR A 30 -38.91 5.18 1.19
CA THR A 30 -37.98 6.14 1.81
C THR A 30 -36.60 6.06 1.18
N LEU A 31 -35.88 7.18 1.16
CA LEU A 31 -34.50 7.24 0.68
C LEU A 31 -33.53 7.13 1.86
N SER A 32 -32.64 6.13 1.83
CA SER A 32 -31.49 6.07 2.74
C SER A 32 -30.31 6.73 2.06
N THR A 33 -29.62 7.65 2.74
CA THR A 33 -28.41 8.31 2.21
C THR A 33 -27.29 8.21 3.21
N ILE A 34 -26.11 7.81 2.75
CA ILE A 34 -24.86 7.93 3.48
C ILE A 34 -24.02 9.03 2.82
N THR A 35 -23.28 9.78 3.63
CA THR A 35 -22.35 10.78 3.15
C THR A 35 -20.93 10.39 3.54
N ILE A 36 -20.04 10.40 2.56
CA ILE A 36 -18.60 10.26 2.73
C ILE A 36 -18.02 11.68 2.65
N HIS A 37 -17.44 12.14 3.75
CA HIS A 37 -16.89 13.49 3.87
C HIS A 37 -15.40 13.54 3.55
N ASP A 38 -14.90 14.73 3.25
CA ASP A 38 -13.47 15.03 3.07
C ASP A 38 -12.78 14.17 1.98
N VAL A 39 -13.42 14.02 0.82
CA VAL A 39 -12.90 13.22 -0.29
C VAL A 39 -12.06 14.06 -1.23
N LEU A 40 -10.83 13.63 -1.50
CA LEU A 40 -9.96 14.19 -2.53
C LEU A 40 -9.81 13.21 -3.69
N PHE A 41 -9.76 13.75 -4.90
CA PHE A 41 -9.42 13.01 -6.13
C PHE A 41 -8.00 13.37 -6.55
N GLY A 42 -7.14 12.37 -6.69
CA GLY A 42 -5.73 12.56 -7.01
C GLY A 42 -4.98 11.24 -7.12
N ASP A 43 -3.65 11.32 -7.07
CA ASP A 43 -2.79 10.17 -7.37
C ASP A 43 -2.56 9.34 -6.09
N VAL A 44 -2.94 8.06 -6.13
CA VAL A 44 -2.76 7.13 -5.00
C VAL A 44 -1.52 6.25 -5.23
N TRP A 45 -0.61 6.24 -4.26
CA TRP A 45 0.63 5.47 -4.29
C TRP A 45 0.65 4.39 -3.22
N VAL A 46 1.04 3.18 -3.61
CA VAL A 46 1.27 2.06 -2.69
C VAL A 46 2.76 1.90 -2.42
N CYS A 47 3.16 2.10 -1.16
CA CYS A 47 4.53 2.00 -0.70
C CYS A 47 4.72 0.68 0.06
N SER A 48 5.55 -0.22 -0.49
CA SER A 48 5.70 -1.58 0.02
C SER A 48 7.16 -2.04 0.02
N GLY A 49 7.41 -3.19 0.66
CA GLY A 49 8.73 -3.77 0.81
C GLY A 49 9.02 -4.17 2.25
N GLN A 50 10.30 -4.12 2.63
CA GLN A 50 10.78 -4.57 3.93
C GLN A 50 11.19 -3.43 4.87
N SER A 51 12.13 -3.69 5.79
CA SER A 51 12.46 -2.82 6.93
C SER A 51 12.83 -1.39 6.52
N ASN A 52 13.52 -1.21 5.40
CA ASN A 52 13.87 0.12 4.92
C ASN A 52 12.64 0.91 4.39
N MET A 53 11.63 0.23 3.84
CA MET A 53 10.33 0.85 3.59
C MET A 53 9.55 1.06 4.90
N GLN A 54 9.59 0.08 5.81
CA GLN A 54 8.82 0.11 7.07
C GLN A 54 9.31 1.17 8.06
N PHE A 55 10.56 1.61 7.94
CA PHE A 55 11.15 2.64 8.77
C PHE A 55 10.28 3.89 8.79
N THR A 56 9.78 4.28 9.97
CA THR A 56 8.77 5.33 10.12
C THR A 56 9.38 6.72 10.17
N VAL A 57 8.57 7.74 9.88
CA VAL A 57 9.01 9.15 9.92
C VAL A 57 9.56 9.53 11.30
N SER A 58 8.98 9.00 12.39
CA SER A 58 9.49 9.22 13.76
C SER A 58 10.96 8.83 13.97
N MET A 59 11.45 7.87 13.18
CA MET A 59 12.77 7.27 13.34
C MET A 59 13.84 7.95 12.48
N MET A 60 13.45 8.77 11.50
CA MET A 60 14.39 9.33 10.54
C MET A 60 15.17 10.52 11.09
N PHE A 61 16.31 10.82 10.46
CA PHE A 61 17.02 12.08 10.72
C PHE A 61 16.12 13.28 10.38
N ASN A 62 16.14 14.29 11.25
CA ASN A 62 15.28 15.48 11.15
C ASN A 62 13.76 15.20 11.26
N ALA A 63 13.37 14.06 11.87
CA ALA A 63 11.96 13.73 12.12
C ALA A 63 11.16 14.87 12.75
N THR A 64 11.72 15.57 13.75
CA THR A 64 11.02 16.65 14.47
C THR A 64 10.52 17.75 13.53
N GLU A 65 11.37 18.26 12.65
CA GLU A 65 11.01 19.34 11.72
C GLU A 65 10.02 18.85 10.67
N GLU A 66 10.26 17.65 10.11
CA GLU A 66 9.38 17.06 9.12
C GLU A 66 7.96 16.83 9.68
N ILE A 67 7.86 16.28 10.90
CA ILE A 67 6.59 16.03 11.58
C ILE A 67 5.87 17.34 11.89
N GLN A 68 6.57 18.35 12.40
CA GLN A 68 5.97 19.66 12.69
C GLN A 68 5.38 20.33 11.44
N ASN A 69 6.05 20.18 10.30
CA ASN A 69 5.64 20.77 9.02
C ASN A 69 4.58 19.95 8.27
N ALA A 70 4.27 18.73 8.69
CA ALA A 70 3.35 17.83 8.01
C ALA A 70 1.95 18.45 7.77
N GLY A 71 1.47 19.29 8.70
CA GLY A 71 0.18 19.97 8.59
C GLY A 71 0.07 20.97 7.42
N ASN A 72 1.20 21.36 6.81
CA ASN A 72 1.21 22.24 5.64
C ASN A 72 0.79 21.52 4.35
N PHE A 73 0.63 20.19 4.40
CA PHE A 73 0.30 19.34 3.25
C PHE A 73 -1.12 18.78 3.35
N SER A 74 -2.10 19.66 3.53
CA SER A 74 -3.50 19.29 3.76
C SER A 74 -4.18 18.53 2.61
N LYS A 75 -3.56 18.45 1.43
CA LYS A 75 -4.01 17.62 0.29
C LYS A 75 -3.32 16.24 0.21
N ILE A 76 -2.49 15.90 1.18
CA ILE A 76 -1.94 14.54 1.32
C ILE A 76 -2.81 13.74 2.30
N ARG A 77 -3.16 12.52 1.90
CA ARG A 77 -3.91 11.56 2.72
C ARG A 77 -3.04 10.33 2.98
N LEU A 78 -3.04 9.88 4.23
CA LEU A 78 -2.16 8.84 4.74
C LEU A 78 -2.97 7.62 5.18
N PHE A 79 -2.49 6.43 4.84
CA PHE A 79 -3.05 5.16 5.25
C PHE A 79 -1.93 4.18 5.60
N THR A 80 -2.09 3.41 6.68
CA THR A 80 -1.14 2.35 7.07
C THR A 80 -1.89 1.08 7.43
N ALA A 81 -1.63 0.00 6.68
CA ALA A 81 -2.18 -1.32 6.97
C ALA A 81 -1.50 -1.94 8.20
N SER A 82 -2.25 -2.75 8.97
CA SER A 82 -1.64 -3.55 10.03
C SER A 82 -0.78 -4.69 9.47
N LEU A 83 0.17 -5.14 10.28
CA LEU A 83 1.00 -6.31 9.99
C LEU A 83 0.20 -7.60 10.16
N MET A 84 -0.56 -7.97 9.13
CA MET A 84 -1.41 -9.16 9.13
C MET A 84 -1.08 -10.05 7.91
N PRO A 85 -0.72 -11.33 8.09
CA PRO A 85 -0.59 -12.28 7.01
C PRO A 85 -1.89 -13.08 6.78
N SER A 86 -2.08 -13.63 5.58
CA SER A 86 -3.15 -14.60 5.31
C SER A 86 -2.72 -15.70 4.35
N ALA A 87 -3.12 -16.94 4.62
CA ALA A 87 -2.88 -18.09 3.74
C ALA A 87 -3.61 -17.96 2.38
N SER A 88 -4.72 -17.23 2.35
CA SER A 88 -5.54 -17.00 1.16
C SER A 88 -5.86 -15.51 0.99
N PRO A 89 -6.07 -15.01 -0.25
CA PRO A 89 -6.48 -13.64 -0.48
C PRO A 89 -7.72 -13.27 0.35
N VAL A 90 -7.69 -12.09 0.99
CA VAL A 90 -8.83 -11.54 1.73
C VAL A 90 -9.36 -10.30 1.02
N GLU A 91 -10.67 -10.14 0.93
CA GLU A 91 -11.28 -9.01 0.22
C GLU A 91 -11.18 -7.69 1.01
N GLU A 92 -11.10 -7.77 2.35
CA GLU A 92 -10.95 -6.63 3.24
C GLU A 92 -9.68 -6.75 4.10
N LEU A 93 -9.17 -5.60 4.56
CA LEU A 93 -8.00 -5.56 5.43
C LEU A 93 -8.30 -6.20 6.79
N LEU A 94 -7.37 -7.04 7.26
CA LEU A 94 -7.49 -7.70 8.56
C LEU A 94 -7.13 -6.80 9.75
N GLY A 95 -6.60 -5.60 9.47
CA GLY A 95 -6.28 -4.59 10.47
C GLY A 95 -5.78 -3.30 9.83
N ILE A 96 -6.03 -2.18 10.50
CA ILE A 96 -5.61 -0.85 10.07
C ILE A 96 -4.91 -0.15 11.24
N ASN A 97 -3.69 0.32 11.01
CA ASN A 97 -2.93 1.11 11.98
C ASN A 97 -3.19 2.61 11.85
N LEU A 98 -3.43 3.07 10.63
CA LEU A 98 -3.82 4.44 10.32
C LEU A 98 -4.90 4.40 9.23
N ASN A 99 -6.13 4.78 9.60
CA ASN A 99 -7.19 5.03 8.62
C ASN A 99 -6.81 6.21 7.73
N TRP A 100 -7.42 6.31 6.56
CA TRP A 100 -7.27 7.48 5.68
C TRP A 100 -7.41 8.77 6.46
N SER A 101 -6.30 9.49 6.61
CA SER A 101 -6.21 10.68 7.46
C SER A 101 -5.45 11.79 6.75
N VAL A 102 -5.84 13.04 7.02
CA VAL A 102 -5.10 14.23 6.57
C VAL A 102 -3.68 14.20 7.14
N ALA A 103 -2.68 14.57 6.34
CA ALA A 103 -1.32 14.75 6.83
C ALA A 103 -1.27 15.81 7.95
N SER A 104 -0.69 15.42 9.08
CA SER A 104 -0.55 16.24 10.28
C SER A 104 0.61 15.71 11.11
N PRO A 105 1.09 16.48 12.11
CA PRO A 105 2.11 15.98 13.04
C PRO A 105 1.73 14.63 13.68
N GLN A 106 0.44 14.43 13.97
CA GLN A 106 -0.06 13.20 14.58
C GLN A 106 -0.07 12.02 13.58
N THR A 107 -0.47 12.25 12.33
CA THR A 107 -0.63 11.20 11.32
C THR A 107 0.67 10.85 10.58
N VAL A 108 1.67 11.73 10.65
CA VAL A 108 3.02 11.49 10.15
C VAL A 108 3.93 10.95 11.27
N GLY A 109 3.86 11.51 12.48
CA GLY A 109 4.80 11.25 13.57
C GLY A 109 4.44 10.13 14.55
N GLY A 110 3.53 9.23 14.19
CA GLY A 110 3.08 8.14 15.06
C GLY A 110 4.16 7.09 15.39
N PRO A 111 3.75 5.94 15.98
CA PRO A 111 4.68 5.00 16.61
C PRO A 111 5.66 4.34 15.64
N ASP A 112 6.84 3.99 16.16
CA ASP A 112 7.90 3.33 15.40
C ASP A 112 7.43 2.02 14.74
N TRP A 113 7.94 1.75 13.53
CA TRP A 113 7.74 0.55 12.71
C TRP A 113 6.32 0.22 12.23
N ASN A 114 5.31 0.82 12.82
CA ASN A 114 3.91 0.42 12.64
C ASN A 114 3.04 1.60 12.19
N TYR A 115 3.67 2.63 11.62
CA TYR A 115 3.02 3.85 11.18
C TYR A 115 3.57 4.32 9.84
N MET A 116 3.32 5.59 9.47
CA MET A 116 3.69 6.09 8.15
C MET A 116 5.19 5.94 7.89
N SER A 117 5.51 5.25 6.80
CA SER A 117 6.86 5.08 6.28
C SER A 117 7.51 6.42 5.95
N ALA A 118 8.77 6.60 6.37
CA ALA A 118 9.57 7.76 6.04
C ALA A 118 9.76 7.92 4.52
N VAL A 119 10.11 6.83 3.84
CA VAL A 119 10.31 6.83 2.38
C VAL A 119 9.00 7.18 1.67
N CYS A 120 7.88 6.59 2.09
CA CYS A 120 6.58 6.86 1.49
C CYS A 120 6.15 8.32 1.66
N TRP A 121 6.26 8.84 2.89
CA TRP A 121 5.92 10.22 3.21
C TRP A 121 6.77 11.21 2.41
N LEU A 122 8.10 11.07 2.43
CA LEU A 122 9.01 11.97 1.73
C LEU A 122 8.76 11.95 0.22
N TYR A 123 8.57 10.76 -0.36
CA TYR A 123 8.22 10.62 -1.78
C TYR A 123 6.91 11.37 -2.11
N GLY A 124 5.84 11.09 -1.38
CA GLY A 124 4.54 11.71 -1.62
C GLY A 124 4.55 13.22 -1.43
N ARG A 125 5.24 13.71 -0.40
CA ARG A 125 5.44 15.15 -0.18
C ARG A 125 6.19 15.79 -1.35
N MET A 126 7.29 15.19 -1.79
CA MET A 126 8.08 15.71 -2.90
C MET A 126 7.28 15.76 -4.20
N ILE A 127 6.52 14.70 -4.51
CA ILE A 127 5.70 14.65 -5.74
C ILE A 127 4.52 15.63 -5.66
N HIS A 128 3.85 15.73 -4.51
CA HIS A 128 2.82 16.74 -4.28
C HIS A 128 3.34 18.16 -4.58
N GLN A 129 4.52 18.50 -4.08
CA GLN A 129 5.16 19.80 -4.32
C GLN A 129 5.59 19.97 -5.78
N ALA A 130 6.14 18.93 -6.41
CA ALA A 130 6.57 18.98 -7.80
C ALA A 130 5.41 19.09 -8.80
N LEU A 131 4.20 18.72 -8.37
CA LEU A 131 2.97 18.76 -9.17
C LEU A 131 2.02 19.87 -8.69
N ASP A 132 2.58 21.00 -8.27
CA ASP A 132 1.83 22.23 -7.91
C ASP A 132 0.70 22.01 -6.88
N GLY A 133 0.91 21.11 -5.92
CA GLY A 133 -0.04 20.86 -4.85
C GLY A 133 -1.13 19.85 -5.18
N ARG A 134 -0.96 19.03 -6.21
CA ARG A 134 -1.88 17.92 -6.56
C ARG A 134 -2.19 17.01 -5.36
N PRO A 135 -3.44 16.59 -5.11
CA PRO A 135 -3.75 15.64 -4.04
C PRO A 135 -3.04 14.30 -4.20
N ILE A 136 -2.48 13.80 -3.11
CA ILE A 136 -1.74 12.53 -3.08
C ILE A 136 -2.29 11.63 -1.96
N GLY A 137 -2.62 10.39 -2.29
CA GLY A 137 -2.92 9.34 -1.33
C GLY A 137 -1.71 8.42 -1.15
N LEU A 138 -1.32 8.12 0.09
CA LEU A 138 -0.20 7.25 0.41
C LEU A 138 -0.66 6.05 1.24
N ILE A 139 -0.42 4.84 0.73
CA ILE A 139 -0.76 3.59 1.40
C ILE A 139 0.55 2.87 1.77
N ALA A 140 0.81 2.74 3.06
CA ALA A 140 1.96 1.99 3.59
C ALA A 140 1.59 0.52 3.84
N THR A 141 2.28 -0.40 3.15
CA THR A 141 2.09 -1.85 3.20
C THR A 141 3.44 -2.58 3.25
N SER A 142 4.24 -2.31 4.28
CA SER A 142 5.62 -2.82 4.40
C SER A 142 5.83 -3.65 5.66
N TRP A 143 6.69 -4.67 5.58
CA TRP A 143 7.00 -5.56 6.71
C TRP A 143 8.47 -5.98 6.72
N GLY A 144 9.18 -5.65 7.79
CA GLY A 144 10.61 -5.92 7.99
C GLY A 144 11.04 -7.39 7.88
N GLY A 145 12.23 -7.60 7.31
CA GLY A 145 12.84 -8.93 7.18
C GLY A 145 12.16 -9.86 6.16
N THR A 146 11.21 -9.36 5.38
CA THR A 146 10.44 -10.18 4.44
C THR A 146 11.14 -10.32 3.09
N PRO A 147 11.34 -11.56 2.59
CA PRO A 147 11.76 -11.79 1.23
C PRO A 147 10.58 -11.58 0.25
N ILE A 148 10.88 -11.36 -1.03
CA ILE A 148 9.91 -10.98 -2.07
C ILE A 148 8.78 -12.01 -2.27
N GLU A 149 9.04 -13.28 -1.98
CA GLU A 149 8.14 -14.41 -2.15
C GLU A 149 6.87 -14.27 -1.30
N PHE A 150 6.90 -13.50 -0.20
CA PHE A 150 5.72 -13.18 0.58
C PHE A 150 4.77 -12.18 -0.10
N TRP A 151 5.29 -11.37 -1.03
CA TRP A 151 4.60 -10.26 -1.69
C TRP A 151 4.14 -10.59 -3.11
N MET A 152 4.54 -11.76 -3.61
CA MET A 152 4.17 -12.26 -4.93
C MET A 152 2.82 -12.98 -4.87
N PRO A 153 1.94 -12.82 -5.87
CA PRO A 153 0.82 -13.73 -6.04
C PRO A 153 1.32 -15.15 -6.38
N PRO A 154 0.56 -16.22 -6.07
CA PRO A 154 0.99 -17.60 -6.29
C PRO A 154 1.43 -17.89 -7.73
N LYS A 155 0.79 -17.24 -8.71
CA LYS A 155 1.10 -17.43 -10.13
C LYS A 155 2.48 -16.85 -10.52
N ALA A 156 2.90 -15.76 -9.90
CA ALA A 156 4.21 -15.14 -10.16
C ALA A 156 5.37 -16.03 -9.71
N LEU A 157 5.18 -16.80 -8.63
CA LEU A 157 6.19 -17.71 -8.09
C LEU A 157 6.46 -18.88 -9.02
N GLN A 158 5.39 -19.47 -9.57
CA GLN A 158 5.46 -20.59 -10.51
C GLN A 158 6.30 -20.25 -11.76
N ASP A 159 6.16 -19.01 -12.26
CA ASP A 159 6.84 -18.56 -13.48
C ASP A 159 8.36 -18.41 -13.34
N CYS A 160 8.90 -18.42 -12.11
CA CYS A 160 10.33 -18.29 -11.84
C CYS A 160 10.98 -19.60 -11.38
N ASN A 161 10.32 -20.75 -11.62
CA ASN A 161 10.71 -22.07 -11.14
C ASN A 161 10.92 -22.13 -9.62
N ASP A 162 10.28 -21.22 -8.88
CA ASP A 162 10.23 -21.31 -7.44
C ASP A 162 9.05 -22.18 -7.02
N THR A 163 9.28 -23.49 -7.04
CA THR A 163 8.33 -24.51 -6.60
C THR A 163 8.53 -24.89 -5.14
N THR A 164 9.39 -24.17 -4.41
CA THR A 164 9.68 -24.51 -3.02
C THR A 164 8.47 -24.14 -2.16
N ASN A 165 7.79 -25.13 -1.58
CA ASN A 165 6.88 -24.94 -0.44
C ASN A 165 7.69 -24.73 0.85
N GLU A 166 8.77 -23.96 0.77
CA GLU A 166 9.64 -23.74 1.92
C GLU A 166 8.93 -22.79 2.90
N HIS A 167 8.94 -23.18 4.18
CA HIS A 167 8.62 -22.24 5.24
C HIS A 167 9.67 -21.14 5.22
N LEU A 168 9.28 -19.99 4.70
CA LEU A 168 10.13 -18.81 4.65
C LEU A 168 10.32 -18.33 6.08
N LYS A 169 11.58 -18.26 6.50
CA LYS A 169 11.94 -17.77 7.83
C LYS A 169 12.18 -16.27 7.75
N ILE A 170 11.40 -15.50 8.50
CA ILE A 170 11.82 -14.15 8.88
C ILE A 170 12.84 -14.32 10.01
N GLN A 171 13.96 -13.61 9.94
CA GLN A 171 14.87 -13.51 11.09
C GLN A 171 14.06 -13.03 12.32
N PRO A 172 14.22 -13.64 13.51
CA PRO A 172 13.35 -13.37 14.64
C PRO A 172 13.32 -11.87 14.97
N TYR A 173 12.16 -11.25 14.72
CA TYR A 173 11.88 -9.89 15.17
C TYR A 173 11.54 -9.96 16.67
N ASN A 174 12.32 -9.29 17.51
CA ASN A 174 12.07 -9.17 18.95
C ASN A 174 10.93 -8.16 19.24
N GLY A 175 9.80 -8.32 18.56
CA GLY A 175 8.58 -7.54 18.79
C GLY A 175 7.52 -8.34 19.55
N PRO A 176 6.41 -7.69 19.95
CA PRO A 176 5.26 -8.38 20.54
C PRO A 176 4.78 -9.50 19.61
N SER A 177 4.12 -10.54 20.14
CA SER A 177 3.62 -11.70 19.38
C SER A 177 2.73 -11.29 18.20
N VAL A 178 3.35 -11.02 17.05
CA VAL A 178 2.67 -10.84 15.76
C VAL A 178 2.62 -12.22 15.11
N THR A 179 1.46 -12.57 14.53
CA THR A 179 1.38 -13.71 13.62
C THR A 179 2.32 -13.43 12.44
N VAL A 180 3.46 -14.11 12.38
CA VAL A 180 4.44 -13.91 11.32
C VAL A 180 4.00 -14.64 10.04
N PRO A 181 4.23 -14.06 8.84
CA PRO A 181 4.07 -14.83 7.61
C PRO A 181 5.09 -15.96 7.58
N VAL A 182 4.64 -17.14 7.16
CA VAL A 182 5.48 -18.36 7.12
C VAL A 182 5.49 -19.00 5.74
N ASN A 183 4.52 -18.65 4.89
CA ASN A 183 4.37 -19.23 3.56
C ASN A 183 4.34 -18.13 2.49
N HIS A 184 4.65 -18.54 1.26
CA HIS A 184 4.55 -17.71 0.05
C HIS A 184 3.21 -16.96 -0.03
N SER A 185 3.24 -15.77 -0.62
CA SER A 185 2.06 -14.92 -0.85
C SER A 185 1.32 -14.43 0.40
N ASN A 186 1.76 -14.76 1.63
CA ASN A 186 1.01 -14.41 2.83
C ASN A 186 0.76 -12.90 2.99
N LEU A 187 1.71 -12.07 2.57
CA LEU A 187 1.59 -10.62 2.65
C LEU A 187 0.91 -10.02 1.43
N PHE A 188 1.12 -10.61 0.25
CA PHE A 188 0.29 -10.29 -0.92
C PHE A 188 -1.20 -10.44 -0.59
N ASN A 189 -1.58 -11.58 -0.01
CA ASN A 189 -2.96 -11.93 0.26
C ASN A 189 -3.67 -10.97 1.22
N ALA A 190 -2.98 -10.47 2.24
CA ALA A 190 -3.58 -9.71 3.34
C ALA A 190 -3.25 -8.22 3.35
N MET A 191 -2.12 -7.81 2.75
CA MET A 191 -1.66 -6.41 2.77
C MET A 191 -1.66 -5.75 1.40
N ILE A 192 -1.77 -6.51 0.30
CA ILE A 192 -1.78 -5.97 -1.06
C ILE A 192 -3.12 -6.20 -1.74
N TYR A 193 -3.57 -7.45 -1.77
CA TYR A 193 -4.77 -7.88 -2.46
C TYR A 193 -6.03 -7.07 -2.07
N PRO A 194 -6.29 -6.70 -0.80
CA PRO A 194 -7.42 -5.83 -0.45
C PRO A 194 -7.44 -4.49 -1.22
N PHE A 195 -6.28 -3.91 -1.53
CA PHE A 195 -6.17 -2.64 -2.26
C PHE A 195 -6.26 -2.78 -3.77
N THR A 196 -6.25 -3.99 -4.32
CA THR A 196 -6.24 -4.19 -5.78
C THR A 196 -7.58 -3.90 -6.46
N ARG A 197 -8.62 -3.54 -5.69
CA ARG A 197 -9.89 -2.95 -6.18
C ARG A 197 -9.90 -1.41 -6.16
N THR A 198 -8.87 -0.78 -5.58
CA THR A 198 -8.69 0.67 -5.60
C THR A 198 -7.84 1.04 -6.80
N VAL A 199 -8.25 2.06 -7.56
CA VAL A 199 -7.42 2.60 -8.64
C VAL A 199 -6.22 3.30 -8.02
N ILE A 200 -5.02 2.86 -8.40
CA ILE A 200 -3.76 3.45 -7.97
C ILE A 200 -3.07 4.12 -9.16
N TYR A 201 -2.28 5.15 -8.87
CA TYR A 201 -1.40 5.78 -9.84
C TYR A 201 -0.07 5.03 -9.95
N GLY A 202 0.46 4.49 -8.85
CA GLY A 202 1.73 3.78 -8.91
C GLY A 202 2.13 3.09 -7.62
N SER A 203 3.31 2.45 -7.65
CA SER A 203 3.88 1.80 -6.48
C SER A 203 5.35 2.17 -6.28
N ILE A 204 5.76 2.25 -5.01
CA ILE A 204 7.14 2.42 -4.58
C ILE A 204 7.55 1.19 -3.78
N TRP A 205 8.68 0.61 -4.15
CA TRP A 205 9.16 -0.65 -3.60
C TRP A 205 10.57 -0.52 -3.04
N TYR A 206 10.76 -0.87 -1.76
CA TYR A 206 12.08 -0.94 -1.15
C TYR A 206 12.26 -2.27 -0.42
N GLN A 207 12.86 -3.21 -1.16
CA GLN A 207 13.17 -4.54 -0.67
C GLN A 207 14.30 -5.15 -1.51
N GLY A 208 15.03 -6.09 -0.91
CA GLY A 208 15.97 -6.95 -1.61
C GLY A 208 16.96 -7.61 -0.66
N GLU A 209 17.17 -7.03 0.53
CA GLU A 209 18.16 -7.47 1.52
C GLU A 209 17.90 -8.91 1.97
N SER A 210 16.63 -9.29 2.20
CA SER A 210 16.28 -10.67 2.58
C SER A 210 16.44 -11.67 1.42
N ASN A 211 16.65 -11.21 0.20
CA ASN A 211 16.92 -12.04 -0.97
C ASN A 211 18.36 -11.88 -1.51
N ALA A 212 19.25 -11.26 -0.72
CA ALA A 212 20.65 -11.09 -1.08
C ALA A 212 21.27 -12.42 -1.54
N GLY A 213 21.92 -12.41 -2.70
CA GLY A 213 22.56 -13.61 -3.27
C GLY A 213 21.59 -14.64 -3.87
N ASN A 214 20.27 -14.41 -3.87
CA ASN A 214 19.33 -15.32 -4.51
C ASN A 214 19.39 -15.16 -6.05
N PRO A 215 19.80 -16.20 -6.80
CA PRO A 215 19.98 -16.10 -8.26
C PRO A 215 18.66 -15.92 -9.02
N THR A 216 17.52 -16.23 -8.39
CA THR A 216 16.18 -16.11 -9.00
C THR A 216 15.52 -14.76 -8.72
N TYR A 217 16.14 -13.88 -7.92
CA TYR A 217 15.54 -12.62 -7.50
C TYR A 217 15.14 -11.73 -8.67
N ALA A 218 16.00 -11.61 -9.70
CA ALA A 218 15.70 -10.80 -10.87
C ALA A 218 14.44 -11.27 -11.60
N CYS A 219 14.23 -12.59 -11.72
CA CYS A 219 13.00 -13.14 -12.27
C CYS A 219 11.82 -12.80 -11.37
N LYS A 220 11.93 -13.10 -10.06
CA LYS A 220 10.87 -12.92 -9.08
C LYS A 220 10.38 -11.48 -9.03
N PHE A 221 11.32 -10.53 -9.04
CA PHE A 221 11.01 -9.11 -9.02
C PHE A 221 10.29 -8.65 -10.29
N ALA A 222 10.80 -9.04 -11.47
CA ALA A 222 10.12 -8.74 -12.74
C ALA A 222 8.70 -9.32 -12.80
N LYS A 223 8.52 -10.56 -12.32
CA LYS A 223 7.21 -11.22 -12.24
C LYS A 223 6.29 -10.59 -11.20
N MET A 224 6.80 -10.20 -10.04
CA MET A 224 6.00 -9.48 -9.05
C MET A 224 5.40 -8.21 -9.64
N ILE A 225 6.21 -7.38 -10.32
CA ILE A 225 5.75 -6.15 -10.97
C ILE A 225 4.68 -6.46 -12.03
N GLN A 226 4.96 -7.44 -12.90
CA GLN A 226 4.03 -7.85 -13.95
C GLN A 226 2.67 -8.26 -13.37
N TYR A 227 2.67 -9.16 -12.38
CA TYR A 227 1.44 -9.70 -11.83
C TYR A 227 0.71 -8.72 -10.91
N TRP A 228 1.41 -7.79 -10.23
CA TRP A 228 0.75 -6.70 -9.53
C TRP A 228 -0.03 -5.83 -10.51
N ARG A 229 0.62 -5.32 -11.57
CA ARG A 229 -0.03 -4.55 -12.62
C ARG A 229 -1.24 -5.27 -13.20
N GLN A 230 -1.10 -6.55 -13.52
CA GLN A 230 -2.20 -7.37 -14.00
C GLN A 230 -3.34 -7.48 -12.98
N THR A 231 -3.03 -7.76 -11.71
CA THR A 231 -4.06 -7.91 -10.66
C THR A 231 -4.85 -6.63 -10.45
N TRP A 232 -4.18 -5.47 -10.37
CA TRP A 232 -4.85 -4.17 -10.26
C TRP A 232 -5.70 -3.86 -11.50
N ASN A 233 -5.15 -4.07 -12.70
CA ASN A 233 -5.89 -3.82 -13.94
C ASN A 233 -7.15 -4.70 -14.01
N GLU A 234 -7.03 -6.00 -13.77
CA GLU A 234 -8.17 -6.93 -13.81
C GLU A 234 -9.22 -6.60 -12.74
N ARG A 235 -8.80 -6.35 -11.49
CA ARG A 235 -9.72 -6.12 -10.37
C ARG A 235 -10.33 -4.72 -10.33
N THR A 236 -9.80 -3.79 -11.12
CA THR A 236 -10.40 -2.47 -11.38
C THR A 236 -11.09 -2.39 -12.76
N ASN A 237 -11.36 -3.53 -13.41
CA ASN A 237 -12.00 -3.60 -14.72
C ASN A 237 -11.30 -2.76 -15.80
N GLY A 238 -9.97 -2.71 -15.76
CA GLY A 238 -9.13 -2.02 -16.72
C GLY A 238 -8.82 -0.55 -16.39
N ILE A 239 -9.34 -0.01 -15.29
CA ILE A 239 -9.17 1.42 -14.95
C ILE A 239 -7.75 1.72 -14.45
N ALA A 240 -7.19 0.87 -13.59
CA ALA A 240 -5.78 0.98 -13.21
C ALA A 240 -4.89 0.66 -14.42
N ASP A 241 -3.96 1.55 -14.73
CA ASP A 241 -3.08 1.41 -15.90
C ASP A 241 -2.22 0.15 -15.78
N ILE A 242 -2.26 -0.72 -16.81
CA ILE A 242 -1.44 -1.93 -16.87
C ILE A 242 0.08 -1.64 -16.90
N GLN A 243 0.48 -0.40 -17.17
CA GLN A 243 1.85 0.09 -17.13
C GLN A 243 2.10 1.12 -16.03
N PHE A 244 1.26 1.18 -14.99
CA PHE A 244 1.43 2.17 -13.92
C PHE A 244 2.88 2.21 -13.39
N PRO A 245 3.43 3.40 -13.05
CA PRO A 245 4.80 3.55 -12.59
C PRO A 245 5.13 2.70 -11.37
N PHE A 246 6.28 2.02 -11.46
CA PHE A 246 6.80 1.16 -10.39
C PHE A 246 8.21 1.65 -10.02
N GLY A 247 8.30 2.52 -9.03
CA GLY A 247 9.58 2.99 -8.50
C GLY A 247 10.18 1.97 -7.55
N PHE A 248 11.48 1.72 -7.63
CA PHE A 248 12.15 0.79 -6.72
C PHE A 248 13.56 1.23 -6.36
N VAL A 249 14.03 0.78 -5.19
CA VAL A 249 15.40 1.01 -4.73
C VAL A 249 16.26 -0.20 -5.09
N GLN A 250 17.39 0.03 -5.73
CA GLN A 250 18.40 -0.99 -5.91
C GLN A 250 19.24 -1.11 -4.64
N VAL A 251 19.19 -2.27 -4.01
CA VAL A 251 20.06 -2.61 -2.88
C VAL A 251 21.41 -3.07 -3.43
N ASN A 252 22.47 -2.31 -3.17
CA ASN A 252 23.82 -2.74 -3.52
C ASN A 252 24.38 -3.62 -2.41
N PHE A 253 24.67 -4.87 -2.74
CA PHE A 253 25.48 -5.75 -1.89
C PHE A 253 26.95 -5.51 -2.26
N ILE A 254 27.71 -4.95 -1.31
CA ILE A 254 29.16 -4.77 -1.41
C ILE A 254 29.84 -6.09 -1.06
#